data_AF-A0AAX1Q750-F1
#
_entry.id   AF-A0AAX1Q750-F1
#
_cell.length_a   1.000
_cell.length_b   1.000
_cell.length_c   1.000
_cell.angle_alpha   90.00
_cell.angle_beta   90.00
_cell.angle_gamma   90.00
#
_symmetry.space_group_name_H-M   'P 1'
#
loop_
_entity.id
_entity.type
_entity.pdbx_description
1 polymer ?
#
loop_
_entity_poly.entity_id
_entity_poly.type
_entity_poly.pdbx_seq_one_letter_code
_entity_poly.pdbx_strand_id
1 'polypeptide(L)'
;MKVLSMIQPWANLFVLREATYETRSWKTNYRGPLAIHTSKKINKEACNRIAISSLLDTHGYTTKNLPTGMIIAVCELKNCLKVVEDNETWAILEDRRIVSEDDYFLGDFEVGYYAWEVEGMQMLDNFIPVKGRLGLWEYDL
;
A
#
# COMPACT_ATOMS: atom_id res chain seq x y z
N MET A 1 -17.58 5.36 -0.26
CA MET A 1 -16.22 5.47 0.29
C MET A 1 -15.22 5.27 -0.84
N LYS A 2 -14.12 6.04 -0.86
CA LYS A 2 -13.07 5.83 -1.84
C LYS A 2 -12.36 4.50 -1.58
N VAL A 3 -11.96 3.82 -2.65
CA VAL A 3 -11.24 2.54 -2.58
C VAL A 3 -10.01 2.61 -3.47
N LEU A 4 -8.89 2.13 -2.95
CA LEU A 4 -7.65 1.97 -3.69
C LEU A 4 -7.36 0.48 -3.90
N SER A 5 -7.24 0.07 -5.17
CA SER A 5 -6.79 -1.29 -5.51
C SER A 5 -5.27 -1.37 -5.56
N MET A 6 -4.70 -2.30 -4.79
CA MET A 6 -3.27 -2.55 -4.64
C MET A 6 -2.93 -3.97 -5.08
N ILE A 7 -1.78 -4.21 -5.69
CA ILE A 7 -1.33 -5.56 -6.05
C ILE A 7 -0.70 -6.22 -4.82
N GLN A 8 -0.88 -7.53 -4.68
CA GLN A 8 -0.16 -8.29 -3.66
C GLN A 8 1.32 -8.44 -4.04
N PRO A 9 2.26 -8.51 -3.08
CA PRO A 9 2.05 -8.55 -1.62
C PRO A 9 1.91 -7.18 -0.95
N TRP A 10 2.11 -6.09 -1.69
CA TRP A 10 2.16 -4.73 -1.17
C TRP A 10 0.88 -4.32 -0.44
N ALA A 11 -0.28 -4.76 -0.92
CA ALA A 11 -1.57 -4.53 -0.25
C ALA A 11 -1.57 -5.05 1.19
N ASN A 12 -1.12 -6.29 1.42
CA ASN A 12 -1.04 -6.85 2.76
C ASN A 12 0.05 -6.18 3.60
N LEU A 13 1.25 -5.95 3.05
CA LEU A 13 2.33 -5.31 3.80
C LEU A 13 1.94 -3.90 4.27
N PHE A 14 1.21 -3.15 3.44
CA PHE A 14 0.68 -1.85 3.80
C PHE A 14 -0.39 -1.91 4.90
N VAL A 15 -1.34 -2.84 4.78
CA VAL A 15 -2.42 -3.02 5.77
C VAL A 15 -1.89 -3.55 7.11
N LEU A 16 -0.88 -4.41 7.07
CA LEU A 16 -0.18 -4.96 8.24
C LEU A 16 0.79 -3.94 8.88
N ARG A 17 0.94 -2.76 8.28
CA ARG A 17 1.82 -1.67 8.74
C ARG A 17 3.32 -2.01 8.70
N GLU A 18 3.70 -2.97 7.86
CA GLU A 18 5.10 -3.17 7.47
C GLU A 18 5.59 -2.04 6.56
N ALA A 19 4.72 -1.56 5.67
CA ALA A 19 4.95 -0.34 4.91
C ALA A 19 4.09 0.81 5.48
N THR A 20 4.73 1.90 5.87
CA THR A 20 4.07 3.12 6.37
C THR A 20 3.35 3.86 5.25
N TYR A 21 3.96 3.90 4.06
CA TYR A 21 3.49 4.62 2.90
C TYR A 21 3.05 3.68 1.77
N GLU A 22 2.04 4.11 1.03
CA GLU A 22 1.72 3.54 -0.29
C GLU A 22 2.29 4.46 -1.37
N THR A 23 3.03 3.93 -2.34
CA THR A 23 3.69 4.75 -3.36
C THR A 23 3.00 4.66 -4.72
N ARG A 24 2.85 5.80 -5.42
CA ARG A 24 2.22 5.87 -6.74
C ARG A 24 2.89 6.89 -7.64
N SER A 25 2.92 6.61 -8.94
CA SER A 25 3.35 7.55 -9.99
C SER A 25 2.39 8.71 -10.24
N TRP A 26 1.27 8.79 -9.51
CA TRP A 26 0.24 9.80 -9.69
C TRP A 26 -0.26 10.38 -8.37
N LYS A 27 -0.63 11.67 -8.44
CA LYS A 27 -1.12 12.47 -7.31
C LYS A 27 -2.61 12.29 -7.10
N THR A 28 -3.06 12.34 -5.84
CA THR A 28 -4.45 12.61 -5.50
C THR A 28 -4.61 13.83 -4.59
N ASN A 29 -5.66 14.62 -4.83
CA ASN A 29 -6.09 15.68 -3.91
C ASN A 29 -7.11 15.18 -2.89
N TYR A 30 -7.58 13.93 -3.01
CA TYR A 30 -8.52 13.36 -2.05
C TYR A 30 -7.87 13.19 -0.68
N ARG A 31 -8.63 13.49 0.37
CA ARG A 31 -8.32 13.24 1.78
C ARG A 31 -9.60 12.77 2.47
N GLY A 32 -9.47 11.81 3.36
CA GLY A 32 -10.62 11.21 4.04
C GLY A 32 -10.68 9.68 3.91
N PRO A 33 -11.87 9.09 4.16
CA PRO A 33 -12.03 7.65 4.29
C PRO A 33 -11.62 6.87 3.04
N LEU A 34 -10.75 5.88 3.23
CA LEU A 34 -10.19 5.05 2.17
C LEU A 34 -10.29 3.58 2.55
N ALA A 35 -10.83 2.76 1.65
CA ALA A 35 -10.75 1.31 1.76
C ALA A 35 -9.60 0.77 0.91
N ILE A 36 -8.93 -0.28 1.42
CA ILE A 36 -7.84 -0.96 0.73
C ILE A 36 -8.37 -2.25 0.11
N HIS A 37 -8.27 -2.32 -1.21
CA HIS A 37 -8.69 -3.46 -2.02
C HIS A 37 -7.48 -4.20 -2.59
N THR A 38 -7.52 -5.53 -2.55
CA THR A 38 -6.50 -6.39 -3.15
C THR A 38 -6.86 -6.69 -4.60
N SER A 39 -5.93 -6.42 -5.52
CA SER A 39 -6.08 -6.76 -6.92
C SER A 39 -6.15 -8.28 -7.12
N LYS A 40 -6.66 -8.72 -8.28
CA LYS A 40 -6.67 -10.16 -8.62
C LYS A 40 -5.28 -10.73 -8.89
N LYS A 41 -4.35 -9.91 -9.36
CA LYS A 41 -2.97 -10.33 -9.65
C LYS A 41 -2.14 -10.30 -8.37
N ILE A 42 -1.22 -11.25 -8.26
CA ILE A 42 -0.16 -11.28 -7.25
C ILE A 42 1.18 -11.07 -7.97
N ASN A 43 2.03 -10.20 -7.44
CA ASN A 43 3.43 -10.10 -7.83
C ASN A 43 4.22 -11.26 -7.19
N LYS A 44 4.21 -12.42 -7.85
CA LYS A 44 4.88 -13.63 -7.37
C LYS A 44 6.40 -13.45 -7.22
N GLU A 45 7.01 -12.64 -8.08
CA GLU A 45 8.45 -12.36 -7.99
C GLU A 45 8.78 -11.63 -6.70
N ALA A 46 8.03 -10.56 -6.37
CA ALA A 46 8.18 -9.86 -5.11
C ALA A 46 7.98 -10.80 -3.91
N CYS A 47 6.95 -11.64 -3.92
CA CYS A 47 6.72 -12.58 -2.83
C CYS A 47 7.83 -13.64 -2.67
N ASN A 48 8.58 -13.96 -3.72
CA ASN A 48 9.68 -14.93 -3.65
C ASN A 48 10.99 -14.31 -3.15
N ARG A 49 11.05 -12.99 -2.97
CA ARG A 49 12.20 -12.32 -2.33
C ARG A 49 12.21 -12.71 -0.86
N ILE A 50 13.37 -13.15 -0.35
CA ILE A 50 13.51 -13.69 1.02
C ILE A 50 12.95 -12.71 2.06
N ALA A 51 13.34 -11.43 2.00
CA ALA A 51 12.87 -10.41 2.92
C ALA A 51 11.34 -10.29 2.93
N ILE A 52 10.71 -10.26 1.76
CA ILE A 52 9.25 -10.14 1.61
C ILE A 52 8.54 -11.40 2.12
N SER A 53 9.04 -12.59 1.75
CA SER A 53 8.47 -13.86 2.24
C SER A 53 8.54 -13.93 3.76
N SER A 54 9.69 -13.58 4.35
CA SER A 54 9.85 -13.59 5.81
C SER A 54 8.90 -12.62 6.50
N LEU A 55 8.72 -11.41 5.98
CA LEU A 55 7.74 -10.46 6.52
C LEU A 55 6.32 -11.02 6.46
N LEU A 56 5.90 -11.58 5.32
CA LEU A 56 4.58 -12.21 5.19
C LEU A 56 4.41 -13.38 6.17
N ASP A 57 5.43 -14.22 6.31
CA ASP A 57 5.40 -15.40 7.19
C ASP A 57 5.23 -14.99 8.66
N THR A 58 5.79 -13.85 9.10
CA THR A 58 5.59 -13.34 10.48
C THR A 58 4.12 -13.06 10.82
N HIS A 59 3.31 -12.76 9.79
CA HIS A 59 1.87 -12.52 9.90
C HIS A 59 1.03 -13.73 9.48
N GLY A 60 1.64 -14.89 9.26
CA GLY A 60 0.95 -16.11 8.81
C GLY A 60 0.47 -16.07 7.36
N TYR A 61 1.00 -15.15 6.55
CA TYR A 61 0.70 -15.06 5.13
C TYR A 61 1.76 -15.74 4.28
N THR A 62 1.30 -16.37 3.20
CA THR A 62 2.13 -16.94 2.15
C THR A 62 1.53 -16.56 0.80
N THR A 63 2.27 -16.76 -0.29
CA THR A 63 1.75 -16.58 -1.65
C THR A 63 0.46 -17.36 -1.95
N LYS A 64 0.16 -18.41 -1.17
CA LYS A 64 -1.00 -19.29 -1.37
C LYS A 64 -2.26 -18.80 -0.67
N ASN A 65 -2.15 -18.00 0.39
CA ASN A 65 -3.30 -17.54 1.19
C ASN A 65 -3.49 -16.02 1.18
N LEU A 66 -2.67 -15.26 0.44
CA LEU A 66 -2.87 -13.83 0.25
C LEU A 66 -4.26 -13.55 -0.36
N PRO A 67 -5.08 -12.68 0.25
CA PRO A 67 -6.39 -12.34 -0.27
C PRO A 67 -6.27 -11.63 -1.61
N THR A 68 -7.17 -11.94 -2.55
CA THR A 68 -7.21 -11.28 -3.87
C THR A 68 -8.64 -10.97 -4.28
N GLY A 69 -8.85 -9.80 -4.87
CA GLY A 69 -10.18 -9.35 -5.31
C GLY A 69 -11.12 -8.97 -4.16
N MET A 70 -10.59 -8.48 -3.04
CA MET A 70 -11.39 -8.19 -1.83
C MET A 70 -10.97 -6.87 -1.19
N ILE A 71 -11.91 -6.17 -0.56
CA ILE A 71 -11.57 -5.11 0.40
C ILE A 71 -11.17 -5.80 1.71
N ILE A 72 -10.00 -5.42 2.24
CA ILE A 72 -9.39 -6.08 3.40
C ILE A 72 -9.19 -5.13 4.58
N ALA A 73 -9.24 -3.81 4.37
CA ALA A 73 -9.03 -2.82 5.41
C ALA A 73 -9.69 -1.48 5.06
N VAL A 74 -9.83 -0.64 6.07
CA VAL A 74 -10.22 0.77 5.98
C VAL A 74 -9.21 1.64 6.74
N CYS A 75 -9.03 2.87 6.28
CA CYS A 75 -8.14 3.87 6.86
C CYS A 75 -8.57 5.28 6.43
N GLU A 76 -7.81 6.29 6.85
CA GLU A 76 -8.00 7.69 6.45
C GLU A 76 -6.79 8.16 5.64
N LEU A 77 -6.99 8.58 4.38
CA LEU A 77 -5.91 9.17 3.58
C LEU A 77 -5.61 10.60 4.05
N LYS A 78 -4.40 10.82 4.57
CA LYS A 78 -3.97 12.07 5.19
C LYS A 78 -3.08 12.93 4.33
N ASN A 79 -2.05 12.35 3.74
CA ASN A 79 -1.14 13.07 2.88
C ASN A 79 -0.86 12.28 1.60
N CYS A 80 -0.48 13.01 0.57
CA CYS A 80 -0.04 12.49 -0.72
C CYS A 80 1.13 13.39 -1.10
N LEU A 81 2.32 13.00 -0.65
CA LEU A 81 3.53 13.79 -0.65
C LEU A 81 4.39 13.42 -1.83
N LYS A 82 4.81 14.41 -2.61
CA LYS A 82 5.73 14.18 -3.71
C LYS A 82 7.10 13.77 -3.18
N VAL A 83 7.72 12.79 -3.82
CA VAL A 83 9.14 12.48 -3.60
C VAL A 83 9.98 13.49 -4.36
N VAL A 84 10.86 14.18 -3.64
CA VAL A 84 11.68 15.27 -4.18
C VAL A 84 13.16 14.91 -4.30
N GLU A 85 13.61 13.90 -3.55
CA GLU A 85 14.97 13.38 -3.62
C GLU A 85 14.97 11.87 -3.39
N ASP A 86 15.83 11.15 -4.09
CA ASP A 86 16.05 9.71 -3.98
C ASP A 86 17.57 9.45 -4.09
N ASN A 87 18.13 8.78 -3.09
CA ASN A 87 19.56 8.45 -2.99
C ASN A 87 19.80 6.93 -2.92
N GLU A 88 18.94 6.12 -3.56
CA GLU A 88 19.03 4.64 -3.68
C GLU A 88 18.86 3.85 -2.36
N THR A 89 18.93 4.52 -1.22
CA THR A 89 18.80 3.92 0.12
C THR A 89 17.85 4.69 1.03
N TRP A 90 17.52 5.92 0.64
CA TRP A 90 16.56 6.78 1.31
C TRP A 90 16.01 7.81 0.33
N ALA A 91 14.85 8.38 0.66
CA ALA A 91 14.19 9.42 -0.10
C ALA A 91 13.76 10.60 0.80
N ILE A 92 13.63 11.79 0.22
CA ILE A 92 13.02 12.95 0.88
C ILE A 92 11.67 13.25 0.24
N LEU A 93 10.67 13.44 1.09
CA LEU A 93 9.33 13.87 0.72
C LEU A 93 9.25 15.41 0.68
N GLU A 94 8.26 15.95 -0.03
CA GLU A 94 8.10 17.41 -0.20
C GLU A 94 7.95 18.20 1.12
N ASP A 95 7.55 17.54 2.20
CA ASP A 95 7.48 18.11 3.55
C ASP A 95 8.76 17.92 4.38
N ARG A 96 9.85 17.48 3.74
CA ARG A 96 11.19 17.24 4.29
C ARG A 96 11.33 16.01 5.18
N ARG A 97 10.31 15.15 5.26
CA ARG A 97 10.48 13.84 5.89
C ARG A 97 11.43 12.97 5.08
N ILE A 98 12.26 12.21 5.80
CA ILE A 98 13.15 11.21 5.23
C ILE A 98 12.47 9.85 5.36
N VAL A 99 12.45 9.09 4.27
CA VAL A 99 12.02 7.69 4.24
C VAL A 99 13.25 6.84 3.98
N SER A 100 13.51 5.84 4.83
CA SER A 100 14.70 4.99 4.79
C SER A 100 14.36 3.57 5.23
N GLU A 101 15.34 2.67 5.18
CA GLU A 101 15.23 1.30 5.71
C GLU A 101 14.05 0.52 5.10
N ASP A 102 13.25 -0.15 5.92
CA ASP A 102 12.15 -1.01 5.49
C ASP A 102 11.09 -0.22 4.71
N ASP A 103 10.76 1.01 5.13
CA ASP A 103 9.79 1.83 4.41
C ASP A 103 10.27 2.14 2.99
N TYR A 104 11.55 2.49 2.82
CA TYR A 104 12.12 2.74 1.50
C TYR A 104 12.17 1.44 0.68
N PHE A 105 12.57 0.32 1.29
CA PHE A 105 12.64 -0.99 0.65
C PHE A 105 11.28 -1.51 0.16
N LEU A 106 10.20 -1.16 0.85
CA LEU A 106 8.84 -1.65 0.58
C LEU A 106 8.03 -0.75 -0.36
N GLY A 107 8.59 0.38 -0.79
CA GLY A 107 7.94 1.33 -1.70
C GLY A 107 8.77 1.64 -2.95
N ASP A 108 8.16 2.41 -3.86
CA ASP A 108 8.80 2.97 -5.04
C ASP A 108 8.88 4.49 -4.89
N PHE A 109 10.05 4.95 -4.43
CA PHE A 109 10.32 6.35 -4.15
C PHE A 109 11.03 7.07 -5.30
N GLU A 110 10.80 6.64 -6.54
CA GLU A 110 11.32 7.37 -7.72
C GLU A 110 10.94 8.86 -7.64
N VAL A 111 11.91 9.75 -7.91
CA VAL A 111 11.68 11.20 -7.88
C VAL A 111 10.51 11.58 -8.79
N GLY A 112 9.55 12.30 -8.23
CA GLY A 112 8.31 12.69 -8.92
C GLY A 112 7.12 11.78 -8.65
N TYR A 113 7.32 10.62 -8.02
CA TYR A 113 6.23 9.79 -7.49
C TYR A 113 5.69 10.40 -6.19
N TYR A 114 4.66 9.77 -5.64
CA TYR A 114 3.95 10.25 -4.47
C TYR A 114 3.85 9.16 -3.41
N ALA A 115 4.27 9.49 -2.19
CA ALA A 115 4.06 8.70 -0.98
C ALA A 115 2.72 9.09 -0.34
N TRP A 116 1.82 8.12 -0.25
CA TRP A 116 0.49 8.27 0.33
C TRP A 116 0.55 7.83 1.78
N GLU A 117 0.29 8.77 2.68
CA GLU A 117 0.26 8.55 4.11
C GLU A 117 -1.17 8.40 4.58
N VAL A 118 -1.42 7.34 5.35
CA VAL A 118 -2.72 7.04 5.93
C VAL A 118 -2.62 6.94 7.44
N GLU A 119 -3.73 7.20 8.13
CA GLU A 119 -3.86 6.92 9.56
C GLU A 119 -5.08 6.02 9.83
N GLY A 120 -5.17 5.52 11.07
CA GLY A 120 -6.34 4.76 11.52
C GLY A 120 -6.56 3.47 10.72
N MET A 121 -5.47 2.81 10.29
CA MET A 121 -5.55 1.53 9.58
C MET A 121 -6.27 0.48 10.44
N GLN A 122 -7.35 -0.08 9.90
CA GLN A 122 -8.14 -1.13 10.52
C GLN A 122 -8.40 -2.23 9.51
N MET A 123 -7.87 -3.42 9.78
CA MET A 123 -8.19 -4.60 8.98
C MET A 123 -9.62 -5.05 9.28
N LEU A 124 -10.35 -5.50 8.25
CA LEU A 124 -11.72 -5.97 8.42
C LEU A 124 -11.72 -7.40 9.00
N ASP A 125 -12.63 -7.68 9.92
CA ASP A 125 -12.85 -9.05 10.43
C ASP A 125 -13.32 -10.01 9.33
N ASN A 126 -14.13 -9.49 8.39
CA ASN A 126 -14.63 -10.22 7.24
C ASN A 126 -14.31 -9.42 5.97
N PHE A 127 -13.47 -9.99 5.10
CA PHE A 127 -13.11 -9.36 3.84
C PHE A 127 -14.29 -9.33 2.87
N ILE A 128 -14.43 -8.24 2.13
CA ILE A 128 -15.59 -8.00 1.25
C ILE A 128 -15.17 -8.31 -0.20
N PRO A 129 -15.70 -9.37 -0.85
CA PRO A 129 -15.36 -9.68 -2.23
C PRO A 129 -15.97 -8.65 -3.19
N VAL A 130 -15.13 -8.01 -4.00
CA VAL A 130 -15.59 -7.02 -4.98
C VAL A 130 -14.63 -6.88 -6.15
N LYS A 131 -15.16 -6.63 -7.36
CA LYS A 131 -14.34 -6.39 -8.54
C LYS A 131 -13.65 -5.03 -8.44
N GLY A 132 -12.32 -5.04 -8.30
CA GLY A 132 -11.49 -3.85 -8.28
C GLY A 132 -11.52 -3.05 -9.59
N ARG A 133 -11.11 -1.79 -9.51
CA ARG A 133 -11.06 -0.83 -10.62
C ARG A 133 -9.76 -0.03 -10.55
N LEU A 134 -9.36 0.56 -11.68
CA LEU A 134 -8.18 1.44 -11.74
C LEU A 134 -8.49 2.80 -11.09
N GLY A 135 -7.44 3.43 -10.56
CA GLY A 135 -7.55 4.71 -9.85
C GLY A 135 -8.26 4.60 -8.51
N LEU A 136 -8.66 5.75 -7.95
CA LEU A 136 -9.57 5.81 -6.80
C LEU A 136 -11.02 5.66 -7.28
N TRP A 137 -11.68 4.61 -6.83
CA TRP A 137 -13.07 4.31 -7.19
C TRP A 137 -13.99 4.37 -5.97
N GLU A 138 -15.30 4.39 -6.19
CA GLU A 138 -16.30 4.44 -5.12
C GLU A 138 -16.91 3.07 -4.87
N TYR A 139 -17.10 2.76 -3.59
CA TYR A 139 -17.87 1.62 -3.13
C TYR A 139 -18.74 2.01 -1.93
N ASP A 140 -19.95 1.44 -1.87
CA ASP A 140 -20.85 1.60 -0.73
C ASP A 140 -20.54 0.49 0.27
N LEU A 141 -19.96 0.89 1.42
CA LEU A 141 -19.33 0.02 2.41
C LEU A 141 -20.22 -0.09 3.65
#